data_AF-A0A2W4XLL7-F1
#
_entry.id   AF-A0A2W4XLL7-F1
#
_cell.length_a   1.000
_cell.length_b   1.000
_cell.length_c   1.000
_cell.angle_alpha   90.00
_cell.angle_beta   90.00
_cell.angle_gamma   90.00
#
_symmetry.space_group_name_H-M   'P 1'
#
loop_
_entity.id
_entity.type
_entity.pdbx_description
1 polymer ?
#
loop_
_entity_poly.entity_id
_entity_poly.type
_entity_poly.pdbx_seq_one_letter_code
_entity_poly.pdbx_strand_id
1 'polypeptide(L)'
;MPLQTASTHINRISLSGVSIDGASINGVSIPMLLDWWQHRKRSANRRSNLHRPLLKGDEHYLRSYYRLMEVYSVVKSGGVKAQIEAVKAFSKRELALLDQQLAQIAGDAALNDLEKQQARKKINQELVELEAANNWRLQALTAIDPAEEALVKKHLPAIESTLMSVQCA
;
A
#
# COMPACT_ATOMS: atom_id res chain seq x y z
N MET A 1 61.18 19.92 22.16
CA MET A 1 59.98 20.77 22.17
C MET A 1 59.13 20.43 20.95
N PRO A 2 57.92 19.88 21.12
CA PRO A 2 57.09 19.35 20.04
C PRO A 2 55.96 20.32 19.64
N LEU A 3 55.46 20.20 18.41
CA LEU A 3 54.08 20.53 18.05
C LEU A 3 53.52 19.41 17.18
N GLN A 4 52.55 18.71 17.74
CA GLN A 4 51.64 17.77 17.11
C GLN A 4 50.73 18.50 16.11
N THR A 5 50.43 17.87 14.98
CA THR A 5 49.05 17.80 14.47
C THR A 5 48.79 16.40 13.91
N ALA A 6 47.83 15.73 14.54
CA ALA A 6 47.32 14.43 14.17
C ALA A 6 46.48 14.55 12.89
N SER A 7 46.84 13.80 11.85
CA SER A 7 45.93 13.52 10.74
C SER A 7 45.24 12.20 11.03
N THR A 8 44.09 12.30 11.70
CA THR A 8 43.26 11.14 12.05
C THR A 8 42.59 10.63 10.78
N HIS A 9 43.18 9.60 10.18
CA HIS A 9 42.56 8.76 9.16
C HIS A 9 41.35 8.04 9.77
N ILE A 10 40.16 8.64 9.68
CA ILE A 10 38.91 8.00 10.12
C ILE A 10 38.24 7.32 8.93
N ASN A 11 38.37 6.00 8.92
CA ASN A 11 37.39 5.01 8.47
C ASN A 11 36.64 5.29 7.16
N ARG A 12 37.29 4.94 6.04
CA ARG A 12 36.58 4.39 4.89
C ARG A 12 36.23 2.93 5.20
N ILE A 13 35.19 2.71 6.00
CA ILE A 13 34.57 1.38 6.09
C ILE A 13 33.81 1.20 4.79
N SER A 14 34.46 0.53 3.84
CA SER A 14 33.80 -0.10 2.70
C SER A 14 32.81 -1.14 3.24
N LEU A 15 31.54 -0.76 3.33
CA LEU A 15 30.44 -1.71 3.48
C LEU A 15 30.11 -2.31 2.11
N SER A 16 31.02 -3.10 1.59
CA SER A 16 30.78 -4.03 0.49
C SER A 16 30.96 -5.43 1.05
N GLY A 17 29.85 -6.16 1.21
CA GLY A 17 29.89 -7.58 1.55
C GLY A 17 29.18 -7.96 2.84
N VAL A 18 27.91 -7.60 2.99
CA VAL A 18 26.98 -8.50 3.69
C VAL A 18 25.85 -8.76 2.72
N SER A 19 25.89 -9.94 2.11
CA SER A 19 24.71 -10.54 1.49
C SER A 19 23.74 -10.87 2.62
N ILE A 20 22.96 -9.87 3.05
CA ILE A 20 21.80 -10.09 3.89
C ILE A 20 20.73 -10.60 2.92
N ASP A 21 20.30 -11.84 3.10
CA ASP A 21 19.25 -12.47 2.30
C ASP A 21 18.17 -11.45 1.90
N GLY A 22 17.94 -11.38 0.59
CA GLY A 22 17.32 -10.28 -0.16
C GLY A 22 15.86 -10.01 0.19
N ALA A 23 15.65 -9.44 1.36
CA ALA A 23 14.35 -9.11 1.91
C ALA A 23 14.29 -7.58 2.04
N SER A 24 13.97 -6.92 0.93
CA SER A 24 13.90 -5.46 0.83
C SER A 24 12.66 -5.03 0.06
N ILE A 25 12.07 -3.90 0.45
CA ILE A 25 11.04 -3.22 -0.35
C ILE A 25 11.76 -2.21 -1.21
N ASN A 26 11.73 -2.39 -2.54
CA ASN A 26 12.45 -1.55 -3.50
C ASN A 26 13.94 -1.35 -3.16
N GLY A 27 14.64 -2.40 -2.70
CA GLY A 27 16.06 -2.31 -2.34
C GLY A 27 16.34 -1.65 -0.99
N VAL A 28 15.31 -1.28 -0.21
CA VAL A 28 15.44 -0.77 1.17
C VAL A 28 14.95 -1.80 2.16
N SER A 29 15.75 -2.11 3.19
CA SER A 29 15.31 -3.01 4.26
C SER A 29 14.18 -2.36 5.08
N ILE A 30 13.23 -3.16 5.55
CA ILE A 30 12.12 -2.66 6.39
C ILE A 30 12.65 -1.92 7.64
N PRO A 31 13.63 -2.43 8.41
CA PRO A 31 14.17 -1.69 9.55
C PRO A 31 14.69 -0.30 9.16
N MET A 32 15.42 -0.19 8.05
CA MET A 32 15.93 1.09 7.57
C MET A 32 14.80 2.06 7.16
N LEU A 33 13.72 1.56 6.56
CA LEU A 33 12.53 2.37 6.26
C LEU A 33 11.82 2.87 7.53
N LEU A 34 11.71 2.02 8.54
CA LEU A 34 11.08 2.39 9.81
C LEU A 34 11.91 3.43 10.56
N ASP A 35 13.23 3.28 10.60
CA ASP A 35 14.15 4.26 11.20
C ASP A 35 14.09 5.61 10.48
N TRP A 36 14.12 5.59 9.15
CA TRP A 36 13.95 6.79 8.32
C TRP A 36 12.61 7.48 8.62
N TRP A 37 11.51 6.72 8.70
CA TRP A 37 10.19 7.27 9.03
C TRP A 37 10.15 7.89 10.42
N GLN A 38 10.72 7.24 11.43
CA GLN A 38 10.80 7.82 12.79
C GLN A 38 11.67 9.08 12.82
N HIS A 39 12.78 9.12 12.09
CA HIS A 39 13.60 10.32 11.94
C HIS A 39 12.78 11.46 11.31
N ARG A 40 12.03 11.18 10.24
CA ARG A 40 11.14 12.14 9.58
C ARG A 40 10.04 12.66 10.52
N LYS A 41 9.37 11.78 11.28
CA LYS A 41 8.35 12.17 12.28
C LYS A 41 8.93 13.14 13.31
N ARG A 42 10.12 12.85 13.87
CA ARG A 42 10.78 13.72 14.85
C ARG A 42 11.15 15.09 14.28
N SER A 43 11.62 15.13 13.04
CA SER A 43 11.98 16.36 12.34
C SER A 43 10.77 17.25 12.03
N ALA A 44 9.60 16.65 11.77
CA ALA A 44 8.35 17.39 11.64
C ALA A 44 7.86 17.94 13.00
N ASN A 45 7.87 17.12 14.04
CA ASN A 45 7.23 17.44 15.33
C ASN A 45 7.81 18.65 16.08
N ARG A 46 8.98 19.18 15.68
CA ARG A 46 9.65 20.26 16.42
C ARG A 46 9.31 21.70 16.00
N ARG A 47 8.62 21.94 14.86
CA ARG A 47 8.10 23.26 14.39
C ARG A 47 7.55 23.24 12.95
N SER A 48 7.36 22.10 12.31
CA SER A 48 7.11 22.04 10.86
C SER A 48 6.19 20.89 10.45
N ASN A 49 5.17 21.19 9.65
CA ASN A 49 4.30 20.18 9.06
C ASN A 49 5.10 19.15 8.24
N LEU A 50 4.58 17.93 8.10
CA LEU A 50 5.14 16.87 7.24
C LEU A 50 5.31 17.32 5.75
N HIS A 51 4.72 18.46 5.40
CA HIS A 51 4.88 19.19 4.13
C HIS A 51 6.26 19.84 3.93
N ARG A 52 7.19 19.77 4.89
CA ARG A 52 8.56 20.25 4.67
C ARG A 52 9.15 19.52 3.44
N PRO A 53 9.75 20.25 2.48
CA PRO A 53 10.33 19.64 1.29
C PRO A 53 11.30 18.53 1.68
N LEU A 54 11.22 17.41 0.96
CA LEU A 54 12.14 16.28 1.12
C LEU A 54 13.57 16.77 0.93
N LEU A 55 14.50 16.25 1.75
CA LEU A 55 15.91 16.44 1.45
C LEU A 55 16.21 15.74 0.12
N LYS A 56 17.08 16.35 -0.69
CA LYS A 56 17.49 15.79 -1.99
C LYS A 56 18.07 14.39 -1.76
N GLY A 57 17.42 13.36 -2.29
CA GLY A 57 17.79 11.95 -2.09
C GLY A 57 16.79 11.11 -1.28
N ASP A 58 15.83 11.73 -0.59
CA ASP A 58 14.82 11.01 0.22
C ASP A 58 13.65 10.43 -0.59
N GLU A 59 13.52 10.78 -1.87
CA GLU A 59 12.41 10.35 -2.73
C GLU A 59 12.32 8.82 -2.85
N HIS A 60 13.47 8.15 -2.88
CA HIS A 60 13.54 6.69 -2.90
C HIS A 60 12.99 6.05 -1.63
N TYR A 61 13.32 6.62 -0.46
CA TYR A 61 12.80 6.18 0.83
C TYR A 61 11.30 6.42 0.95
N LEU A 62 10.80 7.56 0.45
CA LEU A 62 9.38 7.84 0.45
C LEU A 62 8.60 6.85 -0.43
N ARG A 63 9.10 6.58 -1.65
CA ARG A 63 8.49 5.58 -2.55
C ARG A 63 8.48 4.19 -1.91
N SER A 64 9.59 3.80 -1.29
CA SER A 64 9.73 2.51 -0.60
C SER A 64 8.82 2.41 0.63
N TYR A 65 8.63 3.52 1.35
CA TYR A 65 7.67 3.61 2.45
C TYR A 65 6.22 3.47 1.97
N TYR A 66 5.82 4.14 0.88
CA TYR A 66 4.48 3.97 0.33
C TYR A 66 4.24 2.52 -0.10
N ARG A 67 5.22 1.90 -0.77
CA ARG A 67 5.13 0.48 -1.12
C ARG A 67 5.00 -0.41 0.12
N LEU A 68 5.77 -0.15 1.17
CA LEU A 68 5.65 -0.85 2.45
C LEU A 68 4.24 -0.71 3.04
N MET A 69 3.65 0.49 3.01
CA MET A 69 2.30 0.73 3.53
C MET A 69 1.22 0.06 2.70
N GLU A 70 1.36 0.02 1.37
CA GLU A 70 0.46 -0.73 0.48
C GLU A 70 0.43 -2.21 0.89
N VAL A 71 1.60 -2.86 0.95
CA VAL A 71 1.71 -4.28 1.29
C VAL A 71 1.26 -4.54 2.74
N TYR A 72 1.63 -3.66 3.68
CA TYR A 72 1.17 -3.73 5.07
C TYR A 72 -0.35 -3.71 5.19
N SER A 73 -1.04 -2.82 4.46
CA SER A 73 -2.50 -2.75 4.51
C SER A 73 -3.17 -4.06 4.07
N VAL A 74 -2.59 -4.74 3.07
CA VAL A 74 -3.05 -6.04 2.58
C VAL A 74 -2.78 -7.14 3.58
N VAL A 75 -1.55 -7.23 4.11
CA VAL A 75 -1.17 -8.21 5.14
C VAL A 75 -2.04 -8.06 6.39
N LYS A 76 -2.25 -6.82 6.86
CA LYS A 76 -3.08 -6.54 8.03
C LYS A 76 -4.54 -6.95 7.83
N SER A 77 -5.02 -6.91 6.58
CA SER A 77 -6.38 -7.29 6.19
C SER A 77 -6.51 -8.77 5.78
N GLY A 78 -5.56 -9.63 6.16
CA GLY A 78 -5.61 -11.08 5.95
C GLY A 78 -4.73 -11.62 4.82
N GLY A 79 -3.97 -10.76 4.13
CA GLY A 79 -3.04 -11.13 3.07
C GLY A 79 -3.66 -11.14 1.67
N VAL A 80 -2.80 -11.29 0.66
CA VAL A 80 -3.14 -11.17 -0.77
C VAL A 80 -4.21 -12.19 -1.15
N LYS A 81 -4.04 -13.46 -0.74
CA LYS A 81 -4.98 -14.53 -1.05
C LYS A 81 -6.39 -14.23 -0.52
N ALA A 82 -6.50 -13.88 0.76
CA ALA A 82 -7.79 -13.58 1.39
C ALA A 82 -8.48 -12.38 0.73
N GLN A 83 -7.70 -11.35 0.38
CA GLN A 83 -8.21 -10.16 -0.30
C GLN A 83 -8.70 -10.48 -1.73
N ILE A 84 -7.99 -11.32 -2.49
CA ILE A 84 -8.43 -11.77 -3.82
C ILE A 84 -9.75 -12.56 -3.72
N GLU A 85 -9.85 -13.48 -2.76
CA GLU A 85 -11.07 -14.25 -2.52
C GLU A 85 -12.24 -13.33 -2.15
N ALA A 86 -11.99 -12.34 -1.29
CA ALA A 86 -12.99 -11.34 -0.91
C ALA A 86 -13.48 -10.51 -2.11
N VAL A 87 -12.58 -10.04 -2.98
CA VAL A 87 -12.94 -9.29 -4.20
C VAL A 87 -13.78 -10.14 -5.14
N LYS A 88 -13.39 -11.39 -5.39
CA LYS A 88 -14.16 -12.32 -6.24
C LYS A 88 -15.54 -12.62 -5.66
N ALA A 89 -15.63 -12.85 -4.35
CA ALA A 89 -16.90 -13.10 -3.68
C ALA A 89 -17.81 -11.87 -3.70
N PHE A 90 -17.26 -10.67 -3.52
CA PHE A 90 -17.98 -9.42 -3.65
C PHE A 90 -18.52 -9.21 -5.07
N SER A 91 -17.64 -9.27 -6.07
CA SER A 91 -17.98 -9.15 -7.49
C SER A 91 -19.12 -10.10 -7.88
N LYS A 92 -19.04 -11.38 -7.48
CA LYS A 92 -20.10 -12.36 -7.75
C LYS A 92 -21.47 -11.96 -7.16
N ARG A 93 -21.49 -11.42 -5.93
CA ARG A 93 -22.74 -11.00 -5.27
C ARG A 93 -23.34 -9.77 -5.93
N GLU A 94 -22.51 -8.78 -6.22
CA GLU A 94 -22.96 -7.53 -6.86
C GLU A 94 -23.48 -7.79 -8.29
N LEU A 95 -22.77 -8.60 -9.07
CA LEU A 95 -23.23 -9.01 -10.40
C LEU A 95 -24.61 -9.69 -10.34
N ALA A 96 -24.79 -10.64 -9.41
CA ALA A 96 -26.09 -11.31 -9.25
C ALA A 96 -27.22 -10.35 -8.87
N LEU A 97 -26.93 -9.33 -8.07
CA LEU A 97 -27.90 -8.30 -7.69
C LEU A 97 -28.28 -7.41 -8.87
N LEU A 98 -27.29 -6.96 -9.66
CA LEU A 98 -27.53 -6.14 -10.85
C LEU A 98 -28.26 -6.93 -11.95
N ASP A 99 -27.94 -8.20 -12.13
CA ASP A 99 -28.68 -9.11 -13.03
C ASP A 99 -30.14 -9.29 -12.59
N GLN A 100 -30.37 -9.45 -11.28
CA GLN A 100 -31.71 -9.53 -10.71
C GLN A 100 -32.50 -8.24 -10.97
N GLN A 101 -31.87 -7.07 -10.81
CA GLN A 101 -32.51 -5.78 -11.09
C GLN A 101 -32.84 -5.62 -12.57
N LEU A 102 -31.95 -6.05 -13.48
CA LEU A 102 -32.25 -6.06 -14.93
C LEU A 102 -33.46 -6.94 -15.25
N ALA A 103 -33.55 -8.12 -14.63
CA ALA A 103 -34.69 -9.01 -14.80
C ALA A 103 -35.99 -8.39 -14.26
N GLN A 104 -35.93 -7.70 -13.11
CA GLN A 104 -37.07 -6.97 -12.55
C GLN A 104 -37.55 -5.86 -13.48
N ILE A 105 -36.65 -5.03 -14.01
CA ILE A 105 -37.01 -3.98 -14.98
C ILE A 105 -37.63 -4.56 -16.25
N ALA A 106 -37.14 -5.71 -16.72
CA ALA A 106 -37.71 -6.37 -17.89
C ALA A 106 -39.16 -6.82 -17.66
N GLY A 107 -39.44 -7.39 -16.48
CA GLY A 107 -40.76 -7.90 -16.10
C GLY A 107 -41.73 -6.84 -15.56
N ASP A 108 -41.28 -5.62 -15.28
CA ASP A 108 -42.12 -4.58 -14.69
C ASP A 108 -43.15 -4.05 -15.71
N ALA A 109 -44.44 -4.28 -15.44
CA ALA A 109 -45.53 -3.82 -16.28
C ALA A 109 -45.86 -2.33 -16.08
N ALA A 110 -45.37 -1.70 -15.00
CA ALA A 110 -45.62 -0.29 -14.70
C ALA A 110 -44.73 0.66 -15.50
N LEU A 111 -43.55 0.19 -15.95
CA LEU A 111 -42.61 0.99 -16.72
C LEU A 111 -42.93 0.95 -18.22
N ASN A 112 -42.89 2.10 -18.87
CA ASN A 112 -42.91 2.18 -20.32
C ASN A 112 -41.55 1.80 -20.94
N ASP A 113 -41.52 1.59 -22.25
CA ASP A 113 -40.30 1.13 -22.95
C ASP A 113 -39.11 2.09 -22.82
N LEU A 114 -39.38 3.40 -22.78
CA LEU A 114 -38.33 4.42 -22.63
C LEU A 114 -37.73 4.38 -21.22
N GLU A 115 -38.57 4.26 -20.18
CA GLU A 115 -38.14 4.14 -18.79
C GLU A 115 -37.34 2.85 -18.58
N LYS A 116 -37.80 1.73 -19.16
CA LYS A 116 -37.05 0.46 -19.14
C LYS A 116 -35.69 0.61 -19.79
N GLN A 117 -35.62 1.28 -20.95
CA GLN A 117 -34.35 1.48 -21.65
C GLN A 117 -33.39 2.36 -20.84
N GLN A 118 -33.89 3.42 -20.21
CA GLN A 118 -33.07 4.30 -19.36
C GLN A 118 -32.56 3.58 -18.11
N ALA A 119 -33.42 2.83 -17.43
CA ALA A 119 -33.04 2.06 -16.25
C ALA A 119 -32.00 0.98 -16.59
N ARG A 120 -32.17 0.26 -17.71
CA ARG A 120 -31.17 -0.70 -18.21
C ARG A 120 -29.82 -0.05 -18.51
N LYS A 121 -29.81 1.14 -19.11
CA LYS A 121 -28.56 1.88 -19.38
C LYS A 121 -27.80 2.21 -18.09
N LYS A 122 -28.51 2.61 -17.03
CA LYS A 122 -27.89 2.90 -15.73
C LYS A 122 -27.24 1.64 -15.13
N ILE A 123 -27.98 0.53 -15.08
CA ILE A 123 -27.43 -0.72 -14.54
C ILE A 123 -26.25 -1.22 -15.38
N ASN A 124 -26.32 -1.12 -16.71
CA ASN A 124 -25.20 -1.50 -17.57
C ASN A 124 -23.95 -0.62 -17.31
N GLN A 125 -24.14 0.66 -17.00
CA GLN A 125 -23.03 1.53 -16.61
C GLN A 125 -22.44 1.08 -15.26
N GLU A 126 -23.29 0.78 -14.28
CA GLU A 126 -22.85 0.25 -12.98
C GLU A 126 -22.09 -1.07 -13.11
N LEU A 127 -22.53 -1.97 -14.00
CA LEU A 127 -21.82 -3.22 -14.31
C LEU A 127 -20.41 -2.96 -14.85
N VAL A 128 -20.26 -2.04 -15.80
CA VAL A 128 -18.96 -1.67 -16.37
C VAL A 128 -18.03 -1.08 -15.31
N GLU A 129 -18.56 -0.21 -14.45
CA GLU A 129 -17.78 0.40 -13.36
C GLU A 129 -17.37 -0.63 -12.31
N LEU A 130 -18.27 -1.55 -11.95
CA LEU A 130 -18.00 -2.65 -11.04
C LEU A 130 -16.90 -3.56 -11.59
N GLU A 131 -16.97 -3.95 -12.87
CA GLU A 131 -15.93 -4.75 -13.52
C GLU A 131 -14.59 -4.03 -13.56
N ALA A 132 -14.58 -2.75 -13.96
CA ALA A 132 -13.36 -1.94 -14.01
C ALA A 132 -12.70 -1.82 -12.63
N ALA A 133 -13.47 -1.51 -11.60
CA ALA A 133 -12.98 -1.37 -10.23
C ALA A 133 -12.43 -2.70 -9.69
N ASN A 134 -13.14 -3.80 -9.92
CA ASN A 134 -12.69 -5.13 -9.49
C ASN A 134 -11.41 -5.57 -10.23
N ASN A 135 -11.33 -5.33 -11.54
CA ASN A 135 -10.14 -5.64 -12.34
C ASN A 135 -8.92 -4.86 -11.86
N TRP A 136 -9.08 -3.55 -11.63
CA TRP A 136 -8.01 -2.72 -11.07
C TRP A 136 -7.56 -3.23 -9.70
N ARG A 137 -8.50 -3.58 -8.82
CA ARG A 137 -8.18 -4.08 -7.48
C ARG A 137 -7.46 -5.43 -7.54
N LEU A 138 -7.91 -6.35 -8.39
CA LEU A 138 -7.25 -7.64 -8.59
C LEU A 138 -5.84 -7.44 -9.14
N GLN A 139 -5.65 -6.56 -10.13
CA GLN A 139 -4.34 -6.24 -10.67
C GLN A 139 -3.39 -5.72 -9.57
N ALA A 140 -3.86 -4.77 -8.75
CA ALA A 140 -3.08 -4.21 -7.65
C ALA A 140 -2.68 -5.29 -6.62
N LEU A 141 -3.58 -6.22 -6.29
CA LEU A 141 -3.28 -7.34 -5.38
C LEU A 141 -2.29 -8.33 -6.00
N THR A 142 -2.44 -8.67 -7.28
CA THR A 142 -1.52 -9.59 -7.99
C THR A 142 -0.15 -9.00 -8.25
N ALA A 143 -0.02 -7.66 -8.22
CA ALA A 143 1.25 -6.96 -8.33
C ALA A 143 2.07 -6.96 -7.03
N ILE A 144 1.55 -7.52 -5.94
CA ILE A 144 2.31 -7.72 -4.70
C ILE A 144 3.13 -9.00 -4.84
N ASP A 145 4.45 -8.89 -4.72
CA ASP A 145 5.32 -10.06 -4.78
C ASP A 145 5.11 -10.91 -3.50
N PRO A 146 4.97 -12.25 -3.60
CA PRO A 146 4.91 -13.13 -2.43
C PRO A 146 6.07 -12.92 -1.43
N ALA A 147 7.25 -12.55 -1.91
CA ALA A 147 8.40 -12.23 -1.07
C ALA A 147 8.19 -10.93 -0.28
N GLU A 148 7.57 -9.90 -0.89
CA GLU A 148 7.20 -8.66 -0.19
C GLU A 148 6.15 -8.95 0.90
N GLU A 149 5.12 -9.74 0.57
CA GLU A 149 4.07 -10.13 1.54
C GLU A 149 4.67 -10.89 2.73
N ALA A 150 5.51 -11.89 2.46
CA ALA A 150 6.18 -12.68 3.49
C ALA A 150 7.11 -11.82 4.36
N LEU A 151 7.84 -10.89 3.73
CA LEU A 151 8.71 -9.96 4.43
C LEU A 151 7.95 -9.04 5.36
N VAL A 152 6.88 -8.41 4.88
CA VAL A 152 6.03 -7.54 5.70
C VAL A 152 5.37 -8.32 6.83
N LYS A 153 4.91 -9.55 6.57
CA LYS A 153 4.37 -10.44 7.60
C LYS A 153 5.39 -10.75 8.70
N LYS A 154 6.65 -11.00 8.34
CA LYS A 154 7.75 -11.21 9.29
C LYS A 154 8.01 -9.99 10.17
N HIS A 155 7.91 -8.78 9.60
CA HIS A 155 8.18 -7.52 10.32
C HIS A 155 6.93 -6.85 10.90
N LEU A 156 5.75 -7.50 10.83
CA LEU A 156 4.48 -6.91 11.23
C LEU A 156 4.51 -6.28 12.63
N PRO A 157 5.05 -6.93 13.69
CA PRO A 157 5.11 -6.33 15.02
C PRO A 157 5.95 -5.03 15.07
N ALA A 158 7.07 -4.98 14.33
CA ALA A 158 7.94 -3.81 14.30
C ALA A 158 7.30 -2.64 13.55
N ILE A 159 6.60 -2.95 12.45
CA ILE A 159 5.83 -1.96 11.68
C ILE A 159 4.73 -1.37 12.56
N GLU A 160 3.93 -2.22 13.22
CA GLU A 160 2.85 -1.78 14.10
C GLU A 160 3.37 -0.94 15.27
N SER A 161 4.44 -1.39 15.93
CA SER A 161 5.08 -0.61 16.99
C SER A 161 5.52 0.77 16.51
N THR A 162 6.01 0.90 15.27
CA THR A 162 6.48 2.17 14.69
C THR A 162 5.32 3.09 14.28
N LEU A 163 4.20 2.54 13.81
CA LEU A 163 3.02 3.29 13.42
C LEU A 163 2.20 3.73 14.64
N MET A 164 2.07 2.87 15.65
CA MET A 164 1.24 3.09 16.84
C MET A 164 1.96 3.75 18.02
N SER A 165 3.28 4.02 17.91
CA SER A 165 4.00 4.79 18.92
C SER A 165 3.49 6.25 18.94
N VAL A 166 2.37 6.48 19.60
CA VAL A 166 1.95 7.78 20.09
C VAL A 166 2.77 8.00 21.35
N GLN A 167 3.70 8.94 21.32
CA GLN A 167 4.22 9.50 22.56
C GLN A 167 3.04 10.24 23.21
N CYS A 168 2.31 9.55 24.08
CA CYS A 168 1.49 10.22 25.08
C CYS A 168 2.47 11.00 25.97
N ALA A 169 2.60 12.29 25.69
CA ALA A 169 3.15 13.27 26.60
C ALA A 169 2.00 13.83 27.45
#